data_AF-A0A7W7G168-F1
#
_entry.id   AF-A0A7W7G168-F1
#
_cell.length_a   1.000
_cell.length_b   1.000
_cell.length_c   1.000
_cell.angle_alpha   90.00
_cell.angle_beta   90.00
_cell.angle_gamma   90.00
#
_symmetry.space_group_name_H-M   'P 1'
#
loop_
_entity.id
_entity.type
_entity.pdbx_description
1 polymer ?
#
loop_
_entity_poly.entity_id
_entity_poly.type
_entity_poly.pdbx_seq_one_letter_code
_entity_poly.pdbx_strand_id
1 'polypeptide(L)'
;MNTIRQARSAGAALVTSGAVYFVAEFIAAAAWTDPPYSYTHHFISNLGVHGPITVFDQFIFSPLAWVMNLGFLVSGLAALAGVVLLRGLPGRRRGPLVATALVLAAGMGLVALFPGTGDDGTTDYHGFGALAAFVSGNVLVALLGRAHRLLDVSPGIGRALVVLGTAGPVSLVAFGAVLASDAGVLIGLFERGIIYPFLIGFILLGSALRREPARSAPRSSRAV
;
A
#
# COMPACT_ATOMS: atom_id res chain seq x y z
N MET A 1 18.28 -24.28 1.76
CA MET A 1 16.97 -24.42 2.45
C MET A 1 16.45 -23.12 3.08
N ASN A 2 17.31 -22.20 3.54
CA ASN A 2 16.90 -20.97 4.25
C ASN A 2 16.33 -19.87 3.33
N THR A 3 16.83 -19.74 2.10
CA THR A 3 16.47 -18.66 1.16
C THR A 3 15.06 -18.80 0.56
N ILE A 4 14.64 -20.01 0.17
CA ILE A 4 13.29 -20.25 -0.38
C ILE A 4 12.21 -20.01 0.67
N ARG A 5 12.40 -20.50 1.90
CA ARG A 5 11.45 -20.25 2.99
C ARG A 5 11.32 -18.75 3.28
N GLN A 6 12.43 -18.02 3.27
CA GLN A 6 12.45 -16.57 3.45
C GLN A 6 11.74 -15.82 2.31
N ALA A 7 11.96 -16.20 1.05
CA ALA A 7 11.25 -15.61 -0.09
C ALA A 7 9.73 -15.82 0.02
N ARG A 8 9.30 -17.01 0.46
CA ARG A 8 7.87 -17.31 0.72
C ARG A 8 7.31 -16.49 1.87
N SER A 9 8.04 -16.32 2.97
CA SER A 9 7.62 -15.48 4.10
C SER A 9 7.55 -14.00 3.71
N ALA A 10 8.55 -13.49 2.98
CA ALA A 10 8.52 -12.13 2.43
C ALA A 10 7.31 -11.94 1.51
N GLY A 11 7.07 -12.90 0.61
CA GLY A 11 5.92 -12.87 -0.28
C GLY A 11 4.58 -12.96 0.44
N ALA A 12 4.48 -13.76 1.51
CA ALA A 12 3.29 -13.83 2.34
C ALA A 12 3.02 -12.47 3.02
N ALA A 13 4.03 -11.86 3.62
CA ALA A 13 3.89 -10.55 4.28
C ALA A 13 3.47 -9.44 3.29
N LEU A 14 4.03 -9.42 2.07
CA LEU A 14 3.62 -8.47 1.04
C LEU A 14 2.17 -8.69 0.57
N VAL A 15 1.73 -9.95 0.41
CA VAL A 15 0.32 -10.25 0.10
C VAL A 15 -0.58 -9.81 1.25
N THR A 16 -0.20 -10.08 2.50
CA THR A 16 -0.94 -9.66 3.69
C THR A 16 -1.10 -8.15 3.74
N SER A 17 -0.05 -7.39 3.41
CA SER A 17 -0.12 -5.93 3.37
C SER A 17 -1.26 -5.41 2.50
N GLY A 18 -1.29 -5.81 1.22
CA GLY A 18 -2.37 -5.39 0.32
C GLY A 18 -3.74 -5.96 0.70
N ALA A 19 -3.80 -7.26 1.03
CA ALA A 19 -5.07 -7.93 1.33
C ALA A 19 -5.77 -7.36 2.57
N VAL A 20 -5.02 -7.13 3.66
CA VAL A 20 -5.59 -6.58 4.89
C VAL A 20 -6.13 -5.16 4.67
N TYR A 21 -5.43 -4.33 3.90
CA TYR A 21 -5.91 -3.00 3.56
C TYR A 21 -7.25 -3.04 2.83
N PHE A 22 -7.34 -3.80 1.73
CA PHE A 22 -8.57 -3.90 0.95
C PHE A 22 -9.73 -4.52 1.73
N VAL A 23 -9.47 -5.54 2.56
CA VAL A 23 -10.49 -6.16 3.39
C VAL A 23 -10.99 -5.20 4.47
N ALA A 24 -10.08 -4.47 5.12
CA ALA A 24 -10.44 -3.48 6.13
C ALA A 24 -11.27 -2.33 5.55
N GLU A 25 -10.86 -1.81 4.39
CA GLU A 25 -11.61 -0.78 3.66
C GLU A 25 -13.00 -1.27 3.28
N PHE A 26 -13.09 -2.48 2.71
CA PHE A 26 -14.37 -3.07 2.32
C PHE A 26 -15.31 -3.24 3.52
N ILE A 27 -14.81 -3.78 4.64
CA ILE A 27 -15.62 -3.98 5.86
C ILE A 27 -16.08 -2.65 6.43
N ALA A 28 -15.19 -1.66 6.57
CA ALA A 28 -15.52 -0.35 7.11
C ALA A 28 -16.52 0.41 6.22
N ALA A 29 -16.30 0.39 4.90
CA ALA A 29 -17.19 1.03 3.94
C ALA A 29 -18.57 0.36 3.89
N ALA A 30 -18.63 -0.97 3.94
CA ALA A 30 -19.89 -1.71 3.95
C ALA A 30 -20.72 -1.46 5.22
N ALA A 31 -20.08 -1.11 6.33
CA ALA A 31 -20.76 -0.77 7.58
C ALA A 31 -21.32 0.67 7.61
N TRP A 32 -20.82 1.56 6.74
CA TRP A 32 -21.30 2.94 6.65
C TRP A 32 -22.46 3.05 5.65
N THR A 33 -23.68 3.09 6.17
CA THR A 33 -24.91 3.00 5.36
C THR A 33 -25.69 4.30 5.18
N ASP A 34 -25.57 5.28 6.09
CA ASP A 34 -26.41 6.49 6.04
C ASP A 34 -25.64 7.78 6.44
N PRO A 35 -25.52 8.77 5.52
CA PRO A 35 -25.70 8.62 4.07
C PRO A 35 -24.70 7.57 3.54
N PRO A 36 -24.98 6.93 2.39
CA PRO A 36 -24.16 5.81 1.93
C PRO A 36 -22.73 6.23 1.59
N TYR A 37 -21.76 5.42 2.00
CA TYR A 37 -20.37 5.61 1.61
C TYR A 37 -20.19 5.57 0.09
N SER A 38 -19.34 6.46 -0.41
CA SER A 38 -18.99 6.56 -1.83
C SER A 38 -17.48 6.53 -2.01
N TYR A 39 -17.00 5.55 -2.75
CA TYR A 39 -15.58 5.34 -3.08
C TYR A 39 -14.99 6.45 -3.96
N THR A 40 -15.82 7.23 -4.64
CA THR A 40 -15.33 8.32 -5.49
C THR A 40 -15.38 9.67 -4.78
N HIS A 41 -16.30 9.84 -3.84
CA HIS A 41 -16.49 11.09 -3.11
C HIS A 41 -15.69 11.14 -1.81
N HIS A 42 -15.79 10.11 -0.97
CA HIS A 42 -15.17 10.12 0.36
C HIS A 42 -13.72 9.66 0.30
N PHE A 43 -12.90 10.29 1.14
CA PHE A 43 -11.57 9.79 1.42
C PHE A 43 -11.64 8.38 2.03
N ILE A 44 -10.60 7.60 1.79
CA ILE A 44 -10.37 6.34 2.51
C ILE A 44 -10.15 6.65 3.99
N SER A 45 -9.47 7.75 4.32
CA SER A 45 -9.23 8.15 5.71
C SER A 45 -10.51 8.45 6.50
N ASN A 46 -11.62 8.85 5.86
CA ASN A 46 -12.91 9.00 6.57
C ASN A 46 -13.37 7.67 7.18
N LEU A 47 -13.02 6.53 6.57
CA LEU A 47 -13.33 5.22 7.13
C LEU A 47 -12.61 4.97 8.45
N GLY A 48 -11.54 5.70 8.77
CA GLY A 48 -10.82 5.64 10.04
C GLY A 48 -11.36 6.58 11.14
N VAL A 49 -12.33 7.43 10.83
CA VAL A 49 -12.87 8.43 11.77
C VAL A 49 -14.21 7.96 12.32
N HIS A 50 -14.32 7.83 13.64
CA HIS A 50 -15.58 7.50 14.30
C HIS A 50 -16.48 8.74 14.37
N GLY A 51 -17.52 8.78 13.54
CA GLY A 51 -18.47 9.89 13.47
C GLY A 51 -19.61 9.81 14.50
N PRO A 52 -20.64 10.68 14.40
CA PRO A 52 -20.87 11.64 13.31
C PRO A 52 -20.03 12.92 13.46
N ILE A 53 -19.37 13.34 12.37
CA ILE A 53 -18.62 14.60 12.28
C ILE A 53 -18.55 15.07 10.83
N THR A 54 -18.34 16.37 10.59
CA THR A 54 -18.10 16.92 9.25
C THR A 54 -16.70 17.52 9.17
N VAL A 55 -15.89 17.05 8.23
CA VAL A 55 -14.52 17.54 7.99
C VAL A 55 -14.34 17.67 6.48
N PHE A 56 -13.77 18.79 6.00
CA PHE A 56 -13.62 19.09 4.56
C PHE A 56 -14.93 18.95 3.77
N ASP A 57 -16.04 19.46 4.33
CA ASP A 57 -17.39 19.37 3.76
C ASP A 57 -17.91 17.95 3.50
N GLN A 58 -17.25 16.93 4.08
CA GLN A 58 -17.69 15.54 4.04
C GLN A 58 -18.30 15.18 5.38
N PHE A 59 -19.58 14.76 5.36
CA PHE A 59 -20.18 14.10 6.51
C PHE A 59 -19.54 12.73 6.70
N ILE A 60 -19.11 12.41 7.91
CA ILE A 60 -18.38 11.19 8.24
C ILE A 60 -19.16 10.41 9.29
N PHE A 61 -19.47 9.15 8.98
CA PHE A 61 -20.11 8.23 9.91
C PHE A 61 -19.62 6.79 9.69
N SER A 62 -18.35 6.51 10.06
CA SER A 62 -17.77 5.15 9.98
C SER A 62 -17.96 4.38 11.30
N PRO A 63 -18.92 3.43 11.40
CA PRO A 63 -19.20 2.75 12.66
C PRO A 63 -18.09 1.77 13.04
N LEU A 64 -17.40 1.21 12.05
CA LEU A 64 -16.27 0.30 12.20
C LEU A 64 -14.93 0.98 11.95
N ALA A 65 -14.78 2.23 12.39
CA ALA A 65 -13.58 3.03 12.18
C ALA A 65 -12.28 2.33 12.63
N TRP A 66 -12.35 1.59 13.74
CA TRP A 66 -11.24 0.81 14.27
C TRP A 66 -10.75 -0.28 13.30
N VAL A 67 -11.63 -0.84 12.45
CA VAL A 67 -11.27 -1.85 11.43
C VAL A 67 -10.35 -1.23 10.39
N MET A 68 -10.69 -0.04 9.89
CA MET A 68 -9.86 0.66 8.92
C MET A 68 -8.50 1.03 9.51
N ASN A 69 -8.47 1.57 10.74
CA ASN A 69 -7.23 1.96 11.41
C ASN A 69 -6.32 0.76 11.69
N LEU A 70 -6.89 -0.39 12.09
CA LEU A 70 -6.14 -1.64 12.20
C LEU A 70 -5.62 -2.09 10.83
N GLY A 71 -6.42 -1.92 9.78
CA GLY A 71 -6.05 -2.18 8.39
C GLY A 71 -4.82 -1.38 7.95
N PHE A 72 -4.81 -0.07 8.21
CA PHE A 72 -3.66 0.80 7.95
C PHE A 72 -2.39 0.30 8.67
N LEU A 73 -2.49 0.12 9.99
CA LEU A 73 -1.35 -0.27 10.82
C LEU A 73 -0.76 -1.62 10.40
N VAL A 74 -1.61 -2.64 10.25
CA VAL A 74 -1.18 -3.98 9.85
C VAL A 74 -0.65 -3.99 8.42
N SER A 75 -1.26 -3.23 7.51
CA SER A 75 -0.77 -3.11 6.13
C SER A 75 0.66 -2.56 6.07
N GLY A 76 0.92 -1.47 6.79
CA GLY A 76 2.26 -0.85 6.85
C GLY A 76 3.31 -1.77 7.45
N LEU A 77 3.00 -2.39 8.60
CA LEU A 77 3.91 -3.33 9.28
C LEU A 77 4.18 -4.58 8.43
N ALA A 78 3.17 -5.11 7.74
CA ALA A 78 3.32 -6.25 6.86
C ALA A 78 4.19 -5.93 5.63
N ALA A 79 4.06 -4.72 5.05
CA ALA A 79 4.94 -4.27 3.97
C ALA A 79 6.40 -4.18 4.44
N LEU A 80 6.64 -3.58 5.61
CA LEU A 80 7.97 -3.50 6.23
C LEU A 80 8.55 -4.89 6.49
N ALA A 81 7.77 -5.79 7.09
CA ALA A 81 8.20 -7.17 7.33
C ALA A 81 8.56 -7.87 6.02
N GLY A 82 7.71 -7.73 4.99
CA GLY A 82 7.95 -8.28 3.66
C GLY A 82 9.29 -7.83 3.08
N VAL A 83 9.58 -6.53 3.14
CA VAL A 83 10.82 -5.96 2.61
C VAL A 83 12.05 -6.34 3.45
N VAL A 84 11.95 -6.33 4.78
CA VAL A 84 13.06 -6.73 5.68
C VAL A 84 13.45 -8.19 5.48
N LEU A 85 12.47 -9.05 5.19
CA LEU A 85 12.66 -10.47 4.90
C LEU A 85 13.29 -10.73 3.53
N LEU A 86 13.33 -9.76 2.62
CA LEU A 86 14.09 -9.85 1.36
C LEU A 86 15.59 -9.85 1.66
N ARG A 87 16.22 -11.04 1.58
CA ARG A 87 17.66 -11.24 1.74
C ARG A 87 18.37 -11.37 0.40
N GLY A 88 19.70 -11.23 0.40
CA GLY A 88 20.52 -11.35 -0.81
C GLY A 88 20.60 -10.08 -1.67
N LEU A 89 19.94 -9.00 -1.25
CA LEU A 89 20.04 -7.70 -1.91
C LEU A 89 21.33 -6.98 -1.51
N PRO A 90 22.10 -6.41 -2.47
CA PRO A 90 23.27 -5.61 -2.15
C PRO A 90 22.88 -4.36 -1.35
N GLY A 91 23.75 -3.89 -0.46
CA GLY A 91 23.45 -2.76 0.44
C GLY A 91 22.93 -1.51 -0.27
N ARG A 92 23.49 -1.18 -1.45
CA ARG A 92 23.06 -0.06 -2.31
C ARG A 92 21.61 -0.16 -2.79
N ARG A 93 21.00 -1.35 -2.79
CA ARG A 93 19.60 -1.59 -3.13
C ARG A 93 18.74 -1.83 -1.89
N ARG A 94 19.29 -2.55 -0.90
CA ARG A 94 18.59 -2.90 0.34
C ARG A 94 18.28 -1.67 1.20
N GLY A 95 19.25 -0.76 1.36
CA GLY A 95 19.07 0.44 2.18
C GLY A 95 17.86 1.27 1.78
N PRO A 96 17.76 1.73 0.51
CA PRO A 96 16.60 2.47 0.02
C PRO A 96 15.29 1.71 0.19
N LEU A 97 15.23 0.41 -0.13
CA LEU A 97 14.02 -0.39 0.04
C LEU A 97 13.53 -0.42 1.49
N VAL A 98 14.43 -0.71 2.44
CA VAL A 98 14.08 -0.76 3.86
C VAL A 98 13.70 0.62 4.37
N ALA A 99 14.44 1.68 4.00
CA ALA A 99 14.12 3.05 4.39
C ALA A 99 12.74 3.47 3.89
N THR A 100 12.42 3.22 2.62
CA THR A 100 11.10 3.55 2.07
C THR A 100 9.99 2.71 2.73
N ALA A 101 10.23 1.43 3.03
CA ALA A 101 9.27 0.60 3.75
C ALA A 101 9.04 1.05 5.20
N LEU A 102 10.08 1.55 5.87
CA LEU A 102 9.96 2.15 7.20
C LEU A 102 9.13 3.42 7.16
N VAL A 103 9.36 4.30 6.18
CA VAL A 103 8.55 5.52 5.99
C VAL A 103 7.09 5.18 5.70
N LEU A 104 6.84 4.15 4.88
CA LEU A 104 5.48 3.65 4.63
C LEU A 104 4.80 3.16 5.90
N ALA A 105 5.48 2.31 6.68
CA ALA A 105 4.94 1.79 7.93
C ALA A 105 4.67 2.90 8.95
N ALA A 106 5.59 3.87 9.07
CA ALA A 106 5.40 5.04 9.93
C ALA A 106 4.23 5.90 9.46
N GLY A 107 4.12 6.18 8.16
CA GLY A 107 3.02 6.96 7.59
C GLY A 107 1.66 6.31 7.81
N MET A 108 1.54 5.01 7.52
CA MET A 108 0.32 4.23 7.80
C MET A 108 0.00 4.18 9.29
N GLY A 109 1.02 4.09 10.15
CA GLY A 109 0.86 4.15 11.61
C GLY A 109 0.34 5.51 12.09
N LEU A 110 0.86 6.61 11.55
CA LEU A 110 0.38 7.96 11.87
C LEU A 110 -1.10 8.13 11.45
N VAL A 111 -1.47 7.71 10.25
CA VAL A 111 -2.88 7.74 9.80
C VAL A 111 -3.79 6.90 10.70
N ALA A 112 -3.32 5.73 11.16
CA ALA A 112 -4.09 4.85 12.03
C ALA A 112 -4.27 5.40 13.46
N LEU A 113 -3.25 6.07 14.00
CA LEU A 113 -3.22 6.57 15.38
C LEU A 113 -3.83 7.96 15.52
N PHE A 114 -3.77 8.75 14.45
CA PHE A 114 -4.34 10.09 14.35
C PHE A 114 -5.34 10.09 13.19
N PRO A 115 -6.56 9.55 13.37
CA PRO A 115 -7.63 9.71 12.39
C PRO A 115 -7.88 11.20 12.13
N GLY A 116 -8.21 11.58 10.89
CA GLY A 116 -8.44 12.97 10.50
C GLY A 116 -9.76 13.52 11.05
N THR A 117 -9.89 13.62 12.37
CA THR A 117 -11.06 14.11 13.12
C THR A 117 -11.27 15.62 13.01
N GLY A 118 -10.25 16.38 12.58
CA GLY A 118 -10.32 17.84 12.50
C GLY A 118 -10.13 18.52 13.87
N ASP A 119 -9.54 19.72 13.88
CA ASP A 119 -9.42 20.70 14.97
C ASP A 119 -9.00 20.24 16.39
N ASP A 120 -8.51 19.01 16.55
CA ASP A 120 -8.02 18.45 17.82
C ASP A 120 -6.49 18.57 18.01
N GLY A 121 -5.82 19.31 17.12
CA GLY A 121 -4.36 19.48 17.11
C GLY A 121 -3.58 18.26 16.60
N THR A 122 -4.26 17.21 16.14
CA THR A 122 -3.61 15.99 15.60
C THR A 122 -3.70 15.84 14.09
N THR A 123 -4.52 16.68 13.44
CA THR A 123 -4.77 16.65 11.99
C THR A 123 -3.48 16.80 11.17
N ASP A 124 -2.50 17.56 11.65
CA ASP A 124 -1.21 17.68 10.99
C ASP A 124 -0.46 16.34 10.94
N TYR A 125 -0.50 15.55 12.02
CA TYR A 125 0.11 14.21 12.03
C TYR A 125 -0.57 13.27 11.05
N HIS A 126 -1.90 13.35 10.91
CA HIS A 126 -2.64 12.62 9.89
C HIS A 126 -2.15 12.98 8.48
N GLY A 127 -2.10 14.28 8.17
CA GLY A 127 -1.65 14.79 6.87
C GLY A 127 -0.21 14.38 6.54
N PHE A 128 0.71 14.52 7.50
CA PHE A 128 2.09 14.04 7.34
C PHE A 128 2.16 12.53 7.13
N GLY A 129 1.36 11.76 7.88
CA GLY A 129 1.27 10.31 7.74
C GLY A 129 0.78 9.89 6.36
N ALA A 130 -0.29 10.52 5.88
CA ALA A 130 -0.88 10.26 4.57
C ALA A 130 0.12 10.58 3.45
N LEU A 131 0.74 11.76 3.46
CA LEU A 131 1.74 12.13 2.46
C LEU A 131 2.95 11.18 2.48
N ALA A 132 3.45 10.83 3.66
CA ALA A 132 4.54 9.87 3.81
C ALA A 132 4.17 8.51 3.21
N ALA A 133 2.97 7.99 3.50
CA ALA A 133 2.48 6.72 2.96
C ALA A 133 2.28 6.77 1.44
N PHE A 134 1.68 7.84 0.92
CA PHE A 134 1.43 8.05 -0.50
C PHE A 134 2.71 8.02 -1.32
N VAL A 135 3.71 8.79 -0.91
CA VAL A 135 4.99 8.87 -1.63
C VAL A 135 5.77 7.58 -1.47
N SER A 136 5.93 7.10 -0.23
CA SER A 136 6.78 5.94 0.03
C SER A 136 6.21 4.63 -0.54
N GLY A 137 4.90 4.39 -0.50
CA GLY A 137 4.29 3.20 -1.08
C GLY A 137 4.56 3.07 -2.58
N ASN A 138 4.37 4.18 -3.31
CA ASN A 138 4.62 4.26 -4.75
C ASN A 138 6.10 4.16 -5.11
N VAL A 139 6.98 4.83 -4.35
CA VAL A 139 8.44 4.70 -4.53
C VAL A 139 8.89 3.26 -4.25
N LEU A 140 8.38 2.64 -3.18
CA LEU A 140 8.76 1.30 -2.76
C LEU A 140 8.42 0.27 -3.84
N VAL A 141 7.19 0.28 -4.36
CA VAL A 141 6.78 -0.69 -5.39
C VAL A 141 7.59 -0.50 -6.69
N ALA A 142 7.91 0.74 -7.07
CA ALA A 142 8.78 1.01 -8.21
C ALA A 142 10.22 0.52 -8.00
N LEU A 143 10.78 0.71 -6.81
CA LEU A 143 12.11 0.19 -6.44
C LEU A 143 12.15 -1.34 -6.46
N LEU A 144 11.10 -2.00 -5.96
CA LEU A 144 10.95 -3.45 -6.00
C LEU A 144 10.85 -3.96 -7.45
N GLY A 145 10.11 -3.27 -8.32
CA GLY A 145 10.06 -3.57 -9.76
C GLY A 145 11.43 -3.46 -10.44
N ARG A 146 12.20 -2.43 -10.12
CA ARG A 146 13.58 -2.26 -10.61
C ARG A 146 14.53 -3.35 -10.08
N ALA A 147 14.23 -3.93 -8.92
CA ALA A 147 14.99 -5.01 -8.31
C ALA A 147 14.60 -6.42 -8.81
N HIS A 148 13.65 -6.58 -9.75
CA HIS A 148 13.11 -7.89 -10.16
C HIS A 148 14.16 -8.98 -10.44
N ARG A 149 15.28 -8.63 -11.11
CA ARG A 149 16.37 -9.59 -11.39
C ARG A 149 17.04 -10.11 -10.12
N LEU A 150 17.20 -9.26 -9.11
CA LEU A 150 17.79 -9.63 -7.83
C LEU A 150 16.80 -10.42 -6.95
N LEU A 151 15.51 -10.30 -7.24
CA LEU A 151 14.43 -11.00 -6.56
C LEU A 151 14.06 -12.31 -7.25
N ASP A 152 14.74 -12.67 -8.35
CA ASP A 152 14.41 -13.82 -9.20
C ASP A 152 12.96 -13.80 -9.71
N VAL A 153 12.48 -12.61 -10.06
CA VAL A 153 11.12 -12.37 -10.57
C VAL A 153 11.18 -11.97 -12.04
N SER A 154 10.20 -12.42 -12.82
CA SER A 154 10.17 -12.17 -14.26
C SER A 154 10.21 -10.67 -14.63
N PRO A 155 10.82 -10.31 -15.77
CA PRO A 155 10.83 -8.92 -16.25
C PRO A 155 9.44 -8.33 -16.48
N GLY A 156 8.45 -9.16 -16.81
CA GLY A 156 7.05 -8.73 -16.97
C GLY A 156 6.48 -8.19 -15.66
N ILE A 157 6.66 -8.93 -14.56
CA ILE A 157 6.24 -8.48 -13.23
C ILE A 157 7.06 -7.26 -12.81
N GLY A 158 8.38 -7.25 -13.05
CA GLY A 158 9.22 -6.08 -12.77
C GLY A 158 8.72 -4.79 -13.44
N ARG A 159 8.34 -4.86 -14.72
CA ARG A 159 7.74 -3.73 -15.45
C ARG A 159 6.38 -3.32 -14.89
N ALA A 160 5.51 -4.29 -14.60
CA ALA A 160 4.19 -4.01 -14.02
C ALA A 160 4.30 -3.25 -12.69
N LEU A 161 5.22 -3.65 -11.81
CA LEU A 161 5.47 -2.96 -10.54
C LEU A 161 5.96 -1.52 -10.72
N VAL A 162 6.82 -1.27 -11.71
CA VAL A 162 7.25 0.10 -12.03
C VAL A 162 6.08 0.94 -12.52
N VAL A 163 5.24 0.41 -13.42
CA VAL A 163 4.05 1.12 -13.93
C VAL A 163 3.09 1.45 -12.79
N LEU A 164 2.80 0.47 -11.93
CA LEU A 164 1.94 0.66 -10.76
C LEU A 164 2.49 1.74 -9.82
N GLY A 165 3.80 1.73 -9.54
CA GLY A 165 4.44 2.76 -8.71
C GLY A 165 4.50 4.14 -9.35
N THR A 166 4.38 4.25 -10.66
CA THR A 166 4.29 5.54 -11.36
C THR A 166 2.86 6.06 -11.52
N ALA A 167 1.85 5.19 -11.42
CA ALA A 167 0.45 5.60 -11.51
C ALA A 167 0.03 6.45 -10.31
N GLY A 168 0.50 6.12 -9.09
CA GLY A 168 0.12 6.85 -7.90
C GLY A 168 0.54 8.32 -7.88
N PRO A 169 1.78 8.69 -8.27
CA PRO A 169 2.18 10.09 -8.42
C PRO A 169 1.32 10.89 -9.40
N VAL A 170 0.83 10.28 -10.49
CA VAL A 170 -0.10 10.96 -11.41
C VAL A 170 -1.42 11.26 -10.69
N SER A 171 -1.92 10.30 -9.92
CA SER A 171 -3.12 10.49 -9.11
C SER A 171 -2.91 11.47 -7.95
N LEU A 172 -1.70 11.55 -7.39
CA LEU A 172 -1.33 12.50 -6.32
C LEU A 172 -1.38 13.94 -6.82
N VAL A 173 -0.93 14.19 -8.06
CA VAL A 173 -1.05 15.52 -8.68
C VAL A 173 -2.53 15.89 -8.85
N ALA A 174 -3.36 14.97 -9.35
CA ALA A 174 -4.79 15.21 -9.50
C ALA A 174 -5.47 15.44 -8.14
N PHE A 175 -5.14 14.63 -7.13
CA PHE A 175 -5.64 14.77 -5.76
C PHE A 175 -5.29 16.15 -5.18
N GLY A 176 -4.03 16.59 -5.29
CA GLY A 176 -3.61 17.91 -4.82
C GLY A 176 -4.27 19.06 -5.58
N ALA A 177 -4.49 18.91 -6.89
CA ALA A 177 -5.21 19.90 -7.69
C ALA A 177 -6.69 20.02 -7.27
N VAL A 178 -7.37 18.90 -7.00
CA VAL A 178 -8.75 18.91 -6.50
C VAL A 178 -8.80 19.53 -5.11
N LEU A 179 -7.90 19.13 -4.21
CA LEU A 179 -7.83 19.66 -2.85
C LEU A 179 -7.58 21.17 -2.82
N ALA A 180 -6.76 21.69 -3.74
CA ALA A 180 -6.48 23.14 -3.85
C ALA A 180 -7.61 23.94 -4.53
N SER A 181 -8.57 23.27 -5.17
CA SER A 181 -9.65 23.91 -5.93
C SER A 181 -10.95 24.05 -5.15
N ASP A 182 -11.03 23.49 -3.94
CA ASP A 182 -12.26 23.34 -3.12
C ASP A 182 -13.44 22.66 -3.84
N ALA A 183 -13.21 22.07 -5.03
CA ALA A 183 -14.26 21.47 -5.83
C ALA A 183 -14.76 20.14 -5.22
N GLY A 184 -13.89 19.41 -4.49
CA GLY A 184 -14.20 18.10 -3.87
C GLY A 184 -14.58 16.98 -4.86
N VAL A 185 -14.56 17.25 -6.16
CA VAL A 185 -15.02 16.32 -7.21
C VAL A 185 -14.06 15.15 -7.36
N LEU A 186 -14.57 13.92 -7.19
CA LEU A 186 -13.81 12.68 -7.35
C LEU A 186 -12.57 12.56 -6.44
N ILE A 187 -12.52 13.30 -5.34
CA ILE A 187 -11.33 13.33 -4.47
C ILE A 187 -11.01 11.94 -3.90
N GLY A 188 -12.03 11.18 -3.52
CA GLY A 188 -11.89 9.79 -3.07
C GLY A 188 -11.39 8.84 -4.17
N LEU A 189 -11.69 9.11 -5.44
CA LEU A 189 -11.14 8.36 -6.58
C LEU A 189 -9.64 8.64 -6.74
N PHE A 190 -9.24 9.91 -6.67
CA PHE A 190 -7.83 10.28 -6.81
C PHE A 190 -6.99 9.75 -5.65
N GLU A 191 -7.51 9.75 -4.42
CA GLU A 191 -6.82 9.13 -3.29
C GLU A 191 -6.59 7.63 -3.52
N ARG A 192 -7.62 6.91 -3.98
CA ARG A 192 -7.52 5.48 -4.35
C ARG A 192 -6.55 5.25 -5.48
N GLY A 193 -6.51 6.14 -6.47
CA GLY A 193 -5.53 6.09 -7.54
C GLY A 193 -4.09 6.26 -7.06
N ILE A 194 -3.86 6.90 -5.90
CA ILE A 194 -2.54 6.94 -5.25
C ILE A 194 -2.21 5.60 -4.61
N ILE A 195 -3.19 4.99 -3.93
CA ILE A 195 -2.96 3.89 -2.99
C ILE A 195 -3.08 2.50 -3.62
N TYR A 196 -4.18 2.26 -4.35
CA TYR A 196 -4.49 0.94 -4.89
C TYR A 196 -3.38 0.37 -5.77
N PRO A 197 -2.71 1.16 -6.66
CA PRO A 197 -1.66 0.61 -7.50
C PRO A 197 -0.51 -0.03 -6.72
N PHE A 198 -0.02 0.60 -5.64
CA PHE A 198 1.09 0.03 -4.88
C PHE A 198 0.67 -1.18 -4.04
N LEU A 199 -0.56 -1.20 -3.50
CA LEU A 199 -1.10 -2.37 -2.78
C LEU A 199 -1.24 -3.57 -3.72
N ILE A 200 -1.77 -3.35 -4.93
CA ILE A 200 -1.84 -4.35 -6.00
C ILE A 200 -0.43 -4.84 -6.34
N GLY A 201 0.55 -3.95 -6.41
CA GLY A 201 1.93 -4.32 -6.65
C GLY A 201 2.54 -5.18 -5.53
N PHE A 202 2.23 -4.93 -4.26
CA PHE A 202 2.66 -5.82 -3.17
C PHE A 202 2.03 -7.21 -3.28
N ILE A 203 0.74 -7.29 -3.60
CA ILE A 203 0.06 -8.57 -3.84
C ILE A 203 0.69 -9.31 -5.02
N LEU A 204 0.95 -8.60 -6.13
CA LEU A 204 1.55 -9.16 -7.34
C LEU A 204 2.95 -9.72 -7.06
N LEU A 205 3.82 -8.90 -6.46
CA LEU A 205 5.18 -9.32 -6.12
C LEU A 205 5.18 -10.45 -5.09
N GLY A 206 4.37 -10.32 -4.04
CA GLY A 206 4.32 -11.34 -2.99
C GLY A 206 3.80 -12.67 -3.50
N SER A 207 2.84 -12.64 -4.43
CA SER A 207 2.36 -13.84 -5.13
C SER A 207 3.45 -14.47 -6.01
N ALA A 208 4.26 -13.66 -6.69
CA ALA A 208 5.38 -14.13 -7.50
C ALA A 208 6.47 -14.80 -6.65
N LEU A 209 6.87 -14.18 -5.53
CA LEU A 209 7.89 -14.71 -4.61
C LEU A 209 7.46 -16.03 -3.94
N ARG A 210 6.15 -16.29 -3.86
CA ARG A 210 5.60 -17.57 -3.36
C ARG A 210 5.59 -18.67 -4.41
N ARG A 211 5.70 -18.32 -5.69
CA ARG A 211 5.66 -19.22 -6.85
C ARG A 211 7.05 -19.27 -7.50
N GLU A 212 8.05 -19.99 -6.96
CA GLU A 212 9.09 -20.73 -7.73
C GLU A 212 10.23 -21.36 -6.88
N PRO A 213 10.96 -22.38 -7.40
CA PRO A 213 11.07 -22.81 -8.81
C PRO A 213 10.52 -24.19 -9.17
N ALA A 214 9.79 -24.25 -10.29
CA ALA A 214 9.56 -25.46 -11.07
C ALA A 214 10.42 -25.41 -12.35
N ARG A 215 11.75 -25.34 -12.21
CA ARG A 215 12.69 -25.53 -13.33
C ARG A 215 13.94 -26.28 -12.89
N SER A 216 13.80 -27.60 -12.87
CA SER A 216 14.90 -28.55 -13.04
C SER A 216 14.43 -29.63 -13.99
N ALA A 217 14.11 -29.27 -15.23
CA ALA A 217 14.07 -30.29 -16.28
C ALA A 217 15.53 -30.73 -16.51
N PRO A 218 15.87 -32.02 -16.36
CA PRO A 218 17.21 -32.49 -16.63
C PRO A 218 17.55 -32.15 -18.08
N ARG A 219 18.71 -31.52 -18.30
CA ARG A 219 19.33 -31.53 -19.63
C ARG A 219 19.57 -32.99 -19.95
N SER A 220 18.78 -33.57 -20.85
CA SER A 220 19.12 -34.86 -21.45
C SER A 220 20.43 -34.65 -22.21
N SER A 221 21.52 -35.11 -21.61
CA SER A 221 22.74 -35.40 -22.34
C SER A 221 22.41 -36.48 -23.36
N ARG A 222 22.18 -36.11 -24.62
CA ARG A 222 22.39 -37.05 -25.71
C ARG A 222 23.89 -37.16 -25.90
N ALA A 223 24.46 -38.16 -25.24
CA ALA A 223 25.61 -38.86 -25.76
C ALA A 223 25.07 -39.90 -26.75
N VAL A 224 25.55 -39.80 -27.99
CA VAL A 224 25.85 -40.80 -29.04
C VAL A 224 25.69 -40.09 -30.38
#